data_AF-A0A7V6W4R1-F1
#
_entry.id   AF-A0A7V6W4R1-F1
#
_cell.length_a   1.000
_cell.length_b   1.000
_cell.length_c   1.000
_cell.angle_alpha   90.00
_cell.angle_beta   90.00
_cell.angle_gamma   90.00
#
_symmetry.space_group_name_H-M   'P 1'
#
loop_
_entity.id
_entity.type
_entity.pdbx_description
1 polymer ?
#
loop_
_entity_poly.entity_id
_entity_poly.type
_entity_poly.pdbx_seq_one_letter_code
_entity_poly.pdbx_strand_id
1 'polypeptide(L)'
;MDIKTVKTLMQEMARYGLTELEWKGEGVKLKLKRGASSGEIPDFLSPAETATEVTPAHPAAVNDNATNDPTTELNDSQELNDVDLTNKTIVKSPVVGVFYASASPEAKPYVEEGQKIKKGDVLCIIEAMKLMNEVLSEVDGEVINILVSDGEKVEYGQPLIEII
;
A
#
# COMPACT_ATOMS: atom_id res chain seq x y z
N MET A 1 19.23 24.92 -24.86
CA MET A 1 18.77 24.13 -23.69
C MET A 1 19.62 24.54 -22.51
N ASP A 2 19.03 24.71 -21.33
CA ASP A 2 19.65 25.44 -20.22
C ASP A 2 20.38 24.53 -19.22
N ILE A 3 21.44 25.03 -18.57
CA ILE A 3 22.21 24.26 -17.57
C ILE A 3 21.33 23.84 -16.38
N LYS A 4 20.38 24.70 -15.97
CA LYS A 4 19.39 24.35 -14.95
C LYS A 4 18.53 23.17 -15.40
N THR A 5 18.03 23.21 -16.64
CA THR A 5 17.22 22.15 -17.24
C THR A 5 17.97 20.82 -17.30
N VAL A 6 19.26 20.83 -17.66
CA VAL A 6 20.09 19.61 -17.66
C VAL A 6 20.26 19.05 -16.26
N LYS A 7 20.51 19.89 -15.25
CA LYS A 7 20.67 19.45 -13.86
C LYS A 7 19.38 18.84 -13.31
N THR A 8 18.24 19.46 -13.58
CA THR A 8 16.91 18.89 -13.27
C THR A 8 16.70 17.56 -13.99
N LEU A 9 16.98 17.48 -15.29
CA LEU A 9 16.81 16.25 -16.07
C LEU A 9 17.69 15.10 -15.57
N MET A 10 18.94 15.37 -15.17
CA MET A 10 19.81 14.35 -14.56
C MET A 10 19.31 13.89 -13.19
N GLN A 11 18.82 14.81 -12.36
CA GLN A 11 18.27 14.49 -11.05
C GLN A 11 17.01 13.63 -11.18
N GLU A 12 16.15 13.94 -12.16
CA GLU A 12 14.96 13.15 -12.48
C GLU A 12 15.34 11.80 -13.12
N MET A 13 16.33 11.73 -14.03
CA MET A 13 16.82 10.45 -14.56
C MET A 13 17.37 9.54 -13.45
N ALA A 14 18.13 10.08 -12.49
CA ALA A 14 18.61 9.32 -11.34
C ALA A 14 17.46 8.87 -10.42
N ARG A 15 16.52 9.78 -10.12
CA ARG A 15 15.31 9.50 -9.31
C ARG A 15 14.43 8.41 -9.92
N TYR A 16 14.20 8.47 -11.23
CA TYR A 16 13.43 7.47 -11.98
C TYR A 16 14.29 6.29 -12.45
N GLY A 17 15.55 6.21 -12.02
CA GLY A 17 16.55 5.19 -12.37
C GLY A 17 16.73 4.96 -13.87
N LEU A 18 16.33 5.91 -14.72
CA LEU A 18 16.34 5.78 -16.17
C LEU A 18 17.78 5.56 -16.63
N THR A 19 18.09 4.33 -17.03
CA THR A 19 19.39 3.97 -17.61
C THR A 19 19.64 4.76 -18.90
N GLU A 20 18.56 5.18 -19.56
CA GLU A 20 18.52 5.76 -20.89
C GLU A 20 17.09 6.48 -21.01
N LEU A 21 16.87 7.62 -21.75
CA LEU A 21 15.68 8.55 -21.87
C LEU A 21 15.42 9.19 -23.29
N GLU A 22 14.30 8.91 -24.00
CA GLU A 22 13.98 9.43 -25.37
C GLU A 22 13.60 10.95 -25.46
N TRP A 23 14.07 11.67 -26.50
CA TRP A 23 13.70 13.07 -26.84
C TRP A 23 13.40 13.27 -28.35
N LYS A 24 12.52 14.21 -28.74
CA LYS A 24 12.29 14.57 -30.16
C LYS A 24 12.16 16.08 -30.36
N GLY A 25 12.85 16.66 -31.36
CA GLY A 25 12.78 18.08 -31.72
C GLY A 25 13.07 18.34 -33.21
N GLU A 26 12.29 19.24 -33.85
CA GLU A 26 12.36 19.65 -35.27
C GLU A 26 12.92 18.58 -36.25
N GLY A 27 12.30 17.39 -36.22
CA GLY A 27 12.61 16.25 -37.11
C GLY A 27 13.44 15.13 -36.48
N VAL A 28 14.27 15.41 -35.46
CA VAL A 28 15.24 14.46 -34.87
C VAL A 28 14.64 13.69 -33.70
N LYS A 29 14.78 12.35 -33.68
CA LYS A 29 14.46 11.46 -32.54
C LYS A 29 15.73 10.94 -31.86
N LEU A 30 15.69 10.86 -30.54
CA LEU A 30 16.72 10.33 -29.64
C LEU A 30 16.00 9.26 -28.79
N LYS A 31 16.38 7.97 -28.81
CA LYS A 31 15.69 6.93 -28.02
C LYS A 31 16.59 6.30 -26.98
N LEU A 32 16.12 6.26 -25.74
CA LEU A 32 16.95 6.00 -24.58
C LEU A 32 15.90 5.43 -23.51
N LYS A 33 16.11 4.23 -22.87
CA LYS A 33 15.26 3.36 -21.97
C LYS A 33 15.95 2.66 -20.72
N ARG A 34 15.27 2.44 -19.57
CA ARG A 34 15.70 1.43 -18.53
C ARG A 34 15.26 -0.02 -18.86
N GLY A 35 16.13 -1.01 -18.66
CA GLY A 35 15.85 -2.43 -18.88
C GLY A 35 16.08 -3.33 -17.67
N ALA A 36 15.06 -4.11 -17.30
CA ALA A 36 15.22 -5.42 -16.65
C ALA A 36 14.80 -6.48 -17.67
N SER A 37 15.76 -7.25 -18.18
CA SER A 37 15.51 -8.32 -19.15
C SER A 37 15.18 -9.61 -18.40
N SER A 38 13.90 -9.81 -18.06
CA SER A 38 13.40 -11.08 -17.51
C SER A 38 11.99 -11.34 -18.05
N GLY A 39 11.89 -12.21 -19.06
CA GLY A 39 10.64 -12.46 -19.77
C GLY A 39 10.65 -13.71 -20.66
N GLU A 40 11.58 -14.64 -20.44
CA GLU A 40 11.58 -15.96 -21.07
C GLU A 40 11.78 -17.02 -19.98
N ILE A 41 10.69 -17.42 -19.34
CA ILE A 41 10.59 -18.70 -18.63
C ILE A 41 9.87 -19.68 -19.55
N PRO A 42 10.57 -20.64 -20.18
CA PRO A 42 9.92 -21.61 -21.04
C PRO A 42 9.12 -22.64 -20.23
N ASP A 43 7.85 -22.69 -20.58
CA ASP A 43 6.87 -23.76 -20.46
C ASP A 43 6.46 -24.32 -19.09
N PHE A 44 5.17 -24.64 -19.02
CA PHE A 44 4.49 -25.07 -17.81
C PHE A 44 4.59 -26.58 -17.60
N LEU A 45 4.41 -26.99 -16.34
CA LEU A 45 4.34 -28.39 -15.92
C LEU A 45 3.22 -29.14 -16.67
N SER A 46 3.55 -30.31 -17.22
CA SER A 46 2.57 -31.22 -17.80
C SER A 46 1.68 -31.82 -16.69
N PRO A 47 0.35 -31.94 -16.88
CA PRO A 47 -0.56 -32.52 -15.90
C PRO A 47 -0.52 -34.05 -15.92
N ALA A 48 -0.59 -34.67 -14.74
CA ALA A 48 -0.79 -36.10 -14.58
C ALA A 48 -1.92 -36.36 -13.57
N GLU A 49 -2.94 -37.04 -14.05
CA GLU A 49 -4.24 -37.32 -13.46
C GLU A 49 -4.18 -38.14 -12.16
N THR A 50 -5.19 -37.99 -11.29
CA THR A 50 -5.97 -39.13 -10.74
C THR A 50 -7.26 -38.59 -10.12
N ALA A 51 -8.39 -39.16 -10.53
CA ALA A 51 -9.70 -38.83 -9.99
C ALA A 51 -10.04 -39.70 -8.77
N THR A 52 -10.81 -39.14 -7.83
CA THR A 52 -11.76 -39.93 -7.03
C THR A 52 -12.98 -39.10 -6.69
N GLU A 53 -14.15 -39.66 -6.98
CA GLU A 53 -15.46 -39.03 -6.91
C GLU A 53 -16.30 -39.75 -5.85
N VAL A 54 -16.91 -39.03 -4.91
CA VAL A 54 -18.08 -39.50 -4.15
C VAL A 54 -18.87 -38.32 -3.56
N THR A 55 -20.04 -38.08 -4.13
CA THR A 55 -21.17 -37.35 -3.54
C THR A 55 -22.14 -38.35 -2.87
N PRO A 56 -23.28 -37.94 -2.29
CA PRO A 56 -23.41 -37.04 -1.13
C PRO A 56 -24.26 -37.69 -0.01
N ALA A 57 -24.37 -37.05 1.17
CA ALA A 57 -25.33 -37.44 2.21
C ALA A 57 -26.06 -36.22 2.83
N HIS A 58 -27.38 -36.23 2.69
CA HIS A 58 -28.41 -35.35 3.28
C HIS A 58 -29.67 -36.24 3.42
N PRO A 59 -30.66 -36.04 4.33
CA PRO A 59 -31.17 -34.77 4.86
C PRO A 59 -31.52 -34.72 6.37
N ALA A 60 -32.16 -33.60 6.75
CA ALA A 60 -33.02 -33.33 7.91
C ALA A 60 -32.38 -32.63 9.13
N ALA A 61 -33.05 -31.67 9.80
CA ALA A 61 -34.23 -30.87 9.41
C ALA A 61 -34.37 -29.59 10.29
N VAL A 62 -34.84 -28.51 9.67
CA VAL A 62 -35.78 -27.46 10.16
C VAL A 62 -35.80 -27.12 11.66
N ASN A 63 -35.56 -25.84 11.98
CA ASN A 63 -36.55 -25.01 12.71
C ASN A 63 -36.27 -23.52 12.62
N ASP A 64 -37.30 -22.77 12.23
CA ASP A 64 -37.48 -21.34 12.49
C ASP A 64 -37.28 -20.99 13.98
N ASN A 65 -36.71 -19.80 14.26
CA ASN A 65 -37.53 -18.76 14.86
C ASN A 65 -36.99 -17.36 14.55
N ALA A 66 -37.88 -16.38 14.54
CA ALA A 66 -37.61 -15.00 14.17
C ALA A 66 -37.22 -14.11 15.38
N THR A 67 -36.65 -12.95 15.04
CA THR A 67 -36.75 -11.68 15.77
C THR A 67 -36.36 -11.65 17.26
N ASN A 68 -35.29 -10.90 17.56
CA ASN A 68 -35.40 -9.76 18.49
C ASN A 68 -34.29 -8.72 18.20
N ASP A 69 -34.74 -7.56 17.70
CA ASP A 69 -34.07 -6.28 17.88
C ASP A 69 -33.94 -5.99 19.40
N PRO A 70 -32.92 -5.25 19.84
CA PRO A 70 -33.19 -3.82 19.94
C PRO A 70 -31.99 -2.92 19.56
N THR A 71 -32.28 -2.04 18.60
CA THR A 71 -31.99 -0.60 18.64
C THR A 71 -31.46 -0.09 19.99
N THR A 72 -30.27 0.52 19.99
CA THR A 72 -30.00 1.69 20.83
C THR A 72 -29.06 2.62 20.07
N GLU A 73 -29.57 3.79 19.75
CA GLU A 73 -28.81 4.88 19.15
C GLU A 73 -27.74 5.40 20.12
N LEU A 74 -26.54 5.67 19.61
CA LEU A 74 -25.74 6.78 20.11
C LEU A 74 -25.22 7.58 18.92
N ASN A 75 -25.89 8.70 18.68
CA ASN A 75 -25.28 9.85 18.03
C ASN A 75 -24.02 10.21 18.81
N ASP A 76 -22.88 10.25 18.12
CA ASP A 76 -21.89 11.29 18.41
C ASP A 76 -21.46 11.94 17.10
N SER A 77 -22.17 13.02 16.76
CA SER A 77 -21.81 13.89 15.65
C SER A 77 -20.60 14.73 16.05
N GLN A 78 -19.42 14.11 16.06
CA GLN A 78 -18.18 14.86 16.16
C GLN A 78 -17.88 15.54 14.83
N GLU A 79 -18.34 16.79 14.74
CA GLU A 79 -17.90 17.79 13.77
C GLU A 79 -16.36 17.88 13.83
N LEU A 80 -15.69 17.26 12.85
CA LEU A 80 -14.23 17.32 12.76
C LEU A 80 -13.86 18.55 11.93
N ASN A 81 -13.37 19.56 12.65
CA ASN A 81 -12.86 20.83 12.16
C ASN A 81 -12.18 20.75 10.80
N ASP A 82 -12.43 21.77 9.98
CA ASP A 82 -11.65 22.22 8.83
C ASP A 82 -10.15 21.92 9.01
N VAL A 83 -9.68 20.79 8.47
CA VAL A 83 -8.26 20.44 8.48
C VAL A 83 -7.63 21.11 7.28
N ASP A 84 -6.54 21.84 7.51
CA ASP A 84 -5.87 22.66 6.51
C ASP A 84 -5.34 21.78 5.35
N LEU A 85 -6.14 21.69 4.28
CA LEU A 85 -5.86 20.91 3.06
C LEU A 85 -4.56 21.32 2.33
N THR A 86 -3.85 22.32 2.84
CA THR A 86 -2.57 22.81 2.34
C THR A 86 -1.35 22.08 2.91
N ASN A 87 -1.47 21.33 4.02
CA ASN A 87 -0.33 20.75 4.77
C ASN A 87 -0.23 19.21 4.75
N LYS A 88 -0.56 18.60 3.61
CA LYS A 88 -0.49 17.15 3.41
C LYS A 88 0.92 16.58 3.63
N THR A 89 1.08 15.76 4.66
CA THR A 89 2.31 15.06 5.04
C THR A 89 2.30 13.63 4.48
N ILE A 90 3.40 13.20 3.85
CA ILE A 90 3.51 11.84 3.28
C ILE A 90 4.53 11.04 4.09
N VAL A 91 4.04 10.04 4.83
CA VAL A 91 4.87 9.05 5.51
C VAL A 91 5.43 8.07 4.48
N LYS A 92 6.72 7.77 4.57
CA LYS A 92 7.45 6.93 3.61
C LYS A 92 8.17 5.81 4.32
N SER A 93 8.38 4.71 3.61
CA SER A 93 9.13 3.56 4.14
C SER A 93 10.58 3.95 4.46
N PRO A 94 11.06 3.76 5.70
CA PRO A 94 12.46 3.97 6.07
C PRO A 94 13.39 2.81 5.64
N VAL A 95 12.84 1.67 5.20
CA VAL A 95 13.58 0.44 4.86
C VAL A 95 12.98 -0.25 3.62
N VAL A 96 13.60 -1.34 3.14
CA VAL A 96 12.98 -2.26 2.17
C VAL A 96 12.42 -3.45 2.95
N GLY A 97 11.17 -3.85 2.69
CA GLY A 97 10.53 -4.91 3.47
C GLY A 97 9.12 -5.26 3.01
N VAL A 98 8.33 -5.83 3.93
CA VAL A 98 6.90 -6.13 3.75
C VAL A 98 6.11 -5.24 4.71
N PHE A 99 5.12 -4.52 4.19
CA PHE A 99 4.22 -3.66 4.98
C PHE A 99 3.16 -4.51 5.68
N TYR A 100 2.91 -4.21 6.96
CA TYR A 100 1.81 -4.76 7.73
C TYR A 100 1.04 -3.64 8.43
N ALA A 101 -0.29 -3.65 8.26
CA ALA A 101 -1.21 -2.71 8.89
C ALA A 101 -1.40 -3.01 10.39
N SER A 102 -1.13 -4.24 10.83
CA SER A 102 -1.37 -4.74 12.19
C SER A 102 -0.12 -5.38 12.81
N ALA A 103 -0.09 -5.49 14.14
CA ALA A 103 0.98 -6.20 14.87
C ALA A 103 1.05 -7.72 14.57
N SER A 104 -0.06 -8.28 14.08
CA SER A 104 -0.28 -9.71 13.80
C SER A 104 -1.54 -9.85 12.93
N PRO A 105 -1.72 -10.94 12.16
CA PRO A 105 -2.86 -11.09 11.25
C PRO A 105 -4.24 -11.16 11.95
N GLU A 106 -4.28 -11.47 13.25
CA GLU A 106 -5.50 -11.47 14.06
C GLU A 106 -5.71 -10.16 14.84
N ALA A 107 -4.73 -9.24 14.78
CA ALA A 107 -4.80 -7.95 15.47
C ALA A 107 -5.45 -6.89 14.59
N LYS A 108 -6.08 -5.90 15.23
CA LYS A 108 -6.58 -4.71 14.55
C LYS A 108 -5.44 -3.92 13.89
N PRO A 109 -5.72 -3.17 12.81
CA PRO A 109 -4.79 -2.20 12.27
C PRO A 109 -4.32 -1.20 13.34
N TYR A 110 -3.10 -0.71 13.18
CA TYR A 110 -2.56 0.40 13.97
C TYR A 110 -3.34 1.70 13.71
N VAL A 111 -3.67 1.95 12.44
CA VAL A 111 -4.49 3.09 12.01
C VAL A 111 -5.47 2.69 10.90
N GLU A 112 -6.59 3.40 10.85
CA GLU A 112 -7.60 3.33 9.78
C GLU A 112 -7.74 4.72 9.10
N GLU A 113 -8.32 4.77 7.89
CA GLU A 113 -8.59 6.05 7.20
C GLU A 113 -9.66 6.86 7.97
N GLY A 114 -9.44 8.16 8.12
CA GLY A 114 -10.19 9.06 9.01
C GLY A 114 -9.76 9.00 10.49
N GLN A 115 -8.78 8.18 10.85
CA GLN A 115 -8.31 8.12 12.24
C GLN A 115 -7.39 9.29 12.58
N LYS A 116 -7.67 9.95 13.72
CA LYS A 116 -6.78 10.94 14.32
C LYS A 116 -5.60 10.29 15.03
N ILE A 117 -4.41 10.84 14.79
CA ILE A 117 -3.13 10.35 15.29
C ILE A 117 -2.32 11.48 15.92
N LYS A 118 -1.34 11.11 16.73
CA LYS A 118 -0.39 11.99 17.40
C LYS A 118 1.03 11.71 16.97
N LYS A 119 1.91 12.69 17.14
CA LYS A 119 3.35 12.47 16.99
C LYS A 119 3.82 11.37 17.95
N GLY A 120 4.44 10.34 17.39
CA GLY A 120 4.92 9.17 18.12
C GLY A 120 3.98 7.95 18.10
N ASP A 121 2.75 8.09 17.61
CA ASP A 121 1.86 6.93 17.43
C ASP A 121 2.41 6.00 16.34
N VAL A 122 2.27 4.69 16.55
CA VAL A 122 2.62 3.66 15.55
C VAL A 122 1.57 3.67 14.45
N LEU A 123 2.01 3.75 13.19
CA LEU A 123 1.15 3.79 12.01
C LEU A 123 1.09 2.45 11.28
N CYS A 124 2.22 1.75 11.20
CA CYS A 124 2.33 0.43 10.61
C CYS A 124 3.64 -0.25 11.05
N ILE A 125 3.82 -1.52 10.67
CA ILE A 125 5.09 -2.24 10.78
C ILE A 125 5.64 -2.55 9.39
N ILE A 126 6.96 -2.56 9.28
CA ILE A 126 7.67 -3.09 8.10
C ILE A 126 8.59 -4.23 8.52
N GLU A 127 8.31 -5.44 8.03
CA GLU A 127 9.21 -6.58 8.21
C GLU A 127 10.41 -6.45 7.27
N ALA A 128 11.59 -6.28 7.84
CA ALA A 128 12.86 -6.30 7.11
C ALA A 128 13.82 -7.28 7.79
N MET A 129 14.30 -8.29 7.05
CA MET A 129 15.22 -9.32 7.57
C MET A 129 14.72 -10.04 8.85
N LYS A 130 13.40 -10.32 8.95
CA LYS A 130 12.71 -10.86 10.14
C LYS A 130 12.64 -9.92 11.35
N LEU A 131 13.00 -8.65 11.20
CA LEU A 131 12.81 -7.63 12.21
C LEU A 131 11.58 -6.80 11.88
N MET A 132 10.65 -6.71 12.83
CA MET A 132 9.45 -5.89 12.75
C MET A 132 9.79 -4.46 13.15
N ASN A 133 9.91 -3.55 12.19
CA ASN A 133 10.23 -2.15 12.45
C ASN A 133 8.95 -1.31 12.45
N GLU A 134 8.65 -0.68 13.59
CA GLU A 134 7.52 0.24 13.72
C GLU A 134 7.79 1.55 12.96
N VAL A 135 6.80 2.02 12.21
CA VAL A 135 6.81 3.34 11.58
C VAL A 135 5.96 4.26 12.44
N LEU A 136 6.58 5.29 13.01
CA LEU A 136 5.93 6.25 13.90
C LEU A 136 5.51 7.51 13.14
N SER A 137 4.43 8.17 13.57
CA SER A 137 4.09 9.49 13.05
C SER A 137 5.08 10.56 13.54
N GLU A 138 5.53 11.42 12.64
CA GLU A 138 6.35 12.58 12.98
C GLU A 138 5.53 13.83 13.35
N VAL A 139 4.20 13.79 13.13
CA VAL A 139 3.24 14.90 13.29
C VAL A 139 1.96 14.44 14.00
N ASP A 140 1.24 15.38 14.61
CA ASP A 140 -0.17 15.21 14.95
C ASP A 140 -1.03 15.49 13.71
N GLY A 141 -2.15 14.78 13.52
CA GLY A 141 -2.97 14.91 12.30
C GLY A 141 -4.06 13.85 12.17
N GLU A 142 -4.58 13.69 10.95
CA GLU A 142 -5.59 12.68 10.57
C GLU A 142 -5.11 11.86 9.36
N VAL A 143 -5.33 10.54 9.38
CA VAL A 143 -4.95 9.63 8.28
C VAL A 143 -5.94 9.78 7.13
N ILE A 144 -5.49 10.20 5.95
CA ILE A 144 -6.34 10.44 4.78
C ILE A 144 -6.38 9.26 3.81
N ASN A 145 -5.24 8.64 3.53
CA ASN A 145 -5.16 7.44 2.68
C ASN A 145 -4.06 6.50 3.17
N ILE A 146 -4.31 5.20 3.09
CA ILE A 146 -3.28 4.15 3.20
C ILE A 146 -2.96 3.67 1.78
N LEU A 147 -1.73 3.93 1.32
CA LEU A 147 -1.31 3.78 -0.07
C LEU A 147 -0.79 2.37 -0.44
N VAL A 148 -0.76 1.45 0.53
CA VAL A 148 -0.11 0.14 0.44
C VAL A 148 -0.97 -0.91 1.13
N SER A 149 -1.07 -2.10 0.52
CA SER A 149 -1.88 -3.21 1.03
C SER A 149 -1.16 -3.99 2.14
N ASP A 150 -1.90 -4.61 3.05
CA ASP A 150 -1.32 -5.53 4.04
C ASP A 150 -0.62 -6.72 3.35
N GLY A 151 0.61 -7.04 3.78
CA GLY A 151 1.46 -8.05 3.16
C GLY A 151 2.15 -7.63 1.85
N GLU A 152 2.00 -6.38 1.41
CA GLU A 152 2.62 -5.87 0.19
C GLU A 152 4.11 -5.53 0.40
N LYS A 153 4.93 -5.70 -0.64
CA LYS A 153 6.36 -5.37 -0.61
C LYS A 153 6.57 -3.87 -0.81
N VAL A 154 7.43 -3.27 0.02
CA VAL A 154 7.73 -1.83 -0.03
C VAL A 154 9.21 -1.55 -0.21
N GLU A 155 9.51 -0.56 -1.03
CA GLU A 155 10.87 -0.05 -1.29
C GLU A 155 11.23 1.14 -0.38
N TYR A 156 12.53 1.41 -0.21
CA TYR A 156 13.01 2.57 0.54
C TYR A 156 12.47 3.88 -0.06
N GLY A 157 11.86 4.72 0.77
CA GLY A 157 11.26 5.99 0.35
C GLY A 157 9.92 5.88 -0.37
N GLN A 158 9.36 4.67 -0.52
CA GLN A 158 8.00 4.47 -1.04
C GLN A 158 6.97 5.15 -0.11
N PRO A 159 6.03 5.95 -0.64
CA PRO A 159 4.90 6.47 0.13
C PRO A 159 4.06 5.33 0.72
N LEU A 160 3.70 5.45 2.00
CA LEU A 160 2.90 4.46 2.72
C LEU A 160 1.55 5.02 3.14
N ILE A 161 1.55 6.19 3.79
CA ILE A 161 0.38 6.79 4.42
C ILE A 161 0.41 8.30 4.18
N GLU A 162 -0.76 8.86 3.91
CA GLU A 162 -0.96 10.30 3.79
C GLU A 162 -1.69 10.84 5.02
N ILE A 163 -1.14 11.89 5.61
CA ILE A 163 -1.64 12.54 6.84
C ILE A 163 -1.92 14.02 6.53
N ILE A 164 -2.93 14.59 7.19
CA ILE A 164 -3.25 16.03 7.16
C ILE A 164 -3.20 16.63 8.57
#